data_AF-X1E8W3-F1
#
_entry.id   AF-X1E8W3-F1
#
_cell.length_a   1.000
_cell.length_b   1.000
_cell.length_c   1.000
_cell.angle_alpha   90.00
_cell.angle_beta   90.00
_cell.angle_gamma   90.00
#
_symmetry.space_group_name_H-M   'P 1'
#
loop_
_entity.id
_entity.type
_entity.pdbx_description
1 polymer ?
#
loop_
_entity_poly.entity_id
_entity_poly.type
_entity_poly.pdbx_seq_one_letter_code
_entity_poly.pdbx_strand_id
1 'polypeptide(L)'
;GDTLTQANSDMSMIIDFIDSTGRYIYGYTTTTGTWDVTAARNLTIVQADDSLTAPDPNPLNINLNAKTDPPFGYDWTVYPTIDTKTYGTIPAKAYLGCLFNGRCVLAANPNSPHQWYMSRQANPYDWAYFANDAQSPVSGGDDDPGEIGDIIRALIPFDSDRLIFGCANSTMQLRGDPTFGGVLGTLDDNVGIFGSHSFCFDGDGNLYFWGTGG
;
A
#
# COMPACT_ATOMS: atom_id res chain seq x y z
N GLY A 1 -2.15 -9.68 -13.81
CA GLY A 1 -1.55 -10.87 -13.20
C GLY A 1 -1.45 -11.93 -14.27
N ASP A 2 -0.28 -12.56 -14.38
CA ASP A 2 -0.04 -13.65 -15.32
C ASP A 2 -0.84 -14.90 -14.93
N THR A 3 -1.10 -15.79 -15.90
CA THR A 3 -1.85 -17.04 -15.64
C THR A 3 -0.92 -18.24 -15.56
N LEU A 4 -0.95 -18.94 -14.43
CA LEU A 4 -0.29 -20.23 -14.23
C LEU A 4 -1.27 -21.36 -14.53
N THR A 5 -0.85 -22.33 -15.32
CA THR A 5 -1.64 -23.53 -15.59
C THR A 5 -0.83 -24.79 -15.28
N GLN A 6 -1.51 -25.82 -14.78
CA GLN A 6 -0.90 -27.12 -14.55
C GLN A 6 -0.99 -27.98 -15.82
N ALA A 7 0.15 -28.39 -16.37
CA ALA A 7 0.24 -29.02 -17.69
C ALA A 7 -0.60 -30.31 -17.90
N ASN A 8 -1.04 -30.98 -16.83
CA ASN A 8 -1.79 -32.24 -16.90
C ASN A 8 -3.20 -32.16 -16.26
N SER A 9 -3.73 -30.95 -16.07
CA SER A 9 -5.07 -30.74 -15.51
C SER A 9 -5.63 -29.41 -16.03
N ASP A 10 -6.93 -29.20 -15.86
CA ASP A 10 -7.54 -27.90 -16.16
C ASP A 10 -7.32 -26.86 -15.04
N MET A 11 -6.41 -27.13 -14.10
CA MET A 11 -6.13 -26.22 -12.98
C MET A 11 -5.41 -24.97 -13.47
N SER A 12 -5.98 -23.81 -13.14
CA SER A 12 -5.42 -22.50 -13.42
C SER A 12 -5.52 -21.57 -12.22
N MET A 13 -4.54 -20.68 -12.10
CA MET A 13 -4.56 -19.56 -11.15
C MET A 13 -4.05 -18.29 -11.81
N ILE A 14 -4.58 -17.17 -11.36
CA ILE A 14 -4.02 -15.86 -11.67
C ILE A 14 -2.96 -15.58 -10.59
N ILE A 15 -1.74 -15.34 -11.04
CA ILE A 15 -0.59 -15.02 -10.19
C ILE A 15 -0.75 -13.58 -9.70
N ASP A 16 -0.60 -13.41 -8.39
CA ASP A 16 -0.53 -12.13 -7.72
C ASP A 16 0.91 -11.81 -7.32
N PHE A 17 1.62 -12.78 -6.72
CA PHE A 17 2.99 -12.58 -6.22
C PHE A 17 3.86 -13.84 -6.37
N ILE A 18 5.15 -13.64 -6.66
CA ILE A 18 6.19 -14.69 -6.63
C ILE A 18 7.29 -14.22 -5.68
N ASP A 19 7.72 -15.12 -4.79
CA ASP A 19 8.75 -14.82 -3.81
C ASP A 19 10.15 -14.69 -4.41
N SER A 20 11.10 -14.26 -3.57
CA SER A 20 12.47 -13.88 -3.99
C SER A 20 13.28 -15.05 -4.48
N THR A 21 12.92 -16.22 -3.97
CA THR A 21 13.59 -17.46 -4.27
C THR A 21 12.96 -18.17 -5.46
N GLY A 22 11.86 -17.63 -6.03
CA GLY A 22 11.08 -18.26 -7.09
C GLY A 22 10.41 -19.57 -6.67
N ARG A 23 10.35 -19.84 -5.36
CA ARG A 23 9.90 -21.11 -4.76
C ARG A 23 8.41 -21.09 -4.41
N TYR A 24 7.86 -19.92 -4.13
CA TYR A 24 6.48 -19.74 -3.70
C TYR A 24 5.75 -18.78 -4.64
N ILE A 25 4.59 -19.23 -5.12
CA ILE A 25 3.69 -18.46 -5.98
C ILE A 25 2.37 -18.29 -5.23
N TYR A 26 1.91 -17.05 -5.14
CA TYR A 26 0.69 -16.65 -4.49
C TYR A 26 -0.25 -16.06 -5.53
N GLY A 27 -1.54 -16.30 -5.36
CA GLY A 27 -2.56 -15.89 -6.29
C GLY A 27 -3.89 -16.57 -5.97
N TYR A 28 -4.85 -16.45 -6.87
CA TYR A 28 -6.16 -17.08 -6.70
C TYR A 28 -6.45 -18.05 -7.83
N THR A 29 -6.99 -19.20 -7.47
CA THR A 29 -7.37 -20.24 -8.42
C THR A 29 -8.61 -19.82 -9.19
N THR A 30 -8.55 -19.85 -10.51
CA THR A 30 -9.69 -19.57 -11.40
C THR A 30 -10.58 -20.80 -11.61
N THR A 31 -10.08 -21.98 -11.25
CA THR A 31 -10.79 -23.25 -11.36
C THR A 31 -10.93 -23.94 -10.01
N THR A 32 -12.02 -24.70 -9.85
CA THR A 32 -12.28 -25.48 -8.64
C THR A 32 -11.63 -26.85 -8.75
N GLY A 33 -10.87 -27.25 -7.73
CA GLY A 33 -10.15 -28.52 -7.72
C GLY A 33 -8.96 -28.50 -6.78
N THR A 34 -8.30 -29.65 -6.64
CA THR A 34 -7.06 -29.76 -5.86
C THR A 34 -5.89 -29.75 -6.83
N TRP A 35 -4.93 -28.86 -6.62
CA TRP A 35 -3.69 -28.88 -7.38
C TRP A 35 -2.89 -30.13 -7.01
N ASP A 36 -2.49 -30.90 -8.01
CA ASP A 36 -1.63 -32.05 -7.76
C ASP A 36 -0.19 -31.60 -7.51
N VAL A 37 0.23 -31.66 -6.26
CA VAL A 37 1.58 -31.26 -5.77
C VAL A 37 2.46 -32.47 -5.44
N THR A 38 1.98 -33.68 -5.77
CA THR A 38 2.56 -34.95 -5.29
C THR A 38 3.83 -35.36 -6.04
N ALA A 39 4.18 -34.66 -7.12
CA ALA A 39 5.45 -34.79 -7.81
C ALA A 39 5.87 -33.41 -8.35
N ALA A 40 7.17 -33.16 -8.39
CA ALA A 40 7.80 -32.11 -9.17
C ALA A 40 7.29 -32.17 -10.63
N ARG A 41 6.20 -31.46 -10.91
CA ARG A 41 5.49 -31.49 -12.19
C ARG A 41 5.65 -30.11 -12.78
N ASN A 42 6.15 -30.07 -14.02
CA ASN A 42 6.40 -28.85 -14.79
C ASN A 42 5.13 -27.99 -14.84
N LEU A 43 5.10 -26.91 -14.06
CA LEU A 43 4.11 -25.86 -14.20
C LEU A 43 4.54 -24.95 -15.34
N THR A 44 3.58 -24.53 -16.17
CA THR A 44 3.85 -23.66 -17.32
C THR A 44 3.08 -22.36 -17.12
N ILE A 45 3.79 -21.24 -17.15
CA ILE A 45 3.19 -19.90 -17.22
C ILE A 45 2.73 -19.71 -18.67
N VAL A 46 1.41 -19.60 -18.89
CA VAL A 46 0.82 -19.64 -20.25
C VAL A 46 0.64 -18.26 -20.86
N GLN A 47 0.70 -17.20 -20.07
CA GLN A 47 0.75 -15.82 -20.58
C GLN A 47 1.65 -15.01 -19.66
N ALA A 48 2.81 -14.59 -20.18
CA ALA A 48 3.62 -13.55 -19.58
C ALA A 48 3.31 -12.25 -20.33
N ASP A 49 2.84 -11.23 -19.60
CA ASP A 49 3.00 -9.84 -20.06
C ASP A 49 4.48 -9.46 -19.93
N ASP A 50 5.24 -9.73 -21.00
CA ASP A 50 6.61 -9.35 -21.43
C ASP A 50 7.66 -8.84 -20.41
N SER A 51 7.51 -9.13 -19.11
CA SER A 51 8.33 -8.62 -18.01
C SER A 51 8.84 -9.70 -17.05
N LEU A 52 8.34 -10.93 -17.18
CA LEU A 52 8.95 -12.12 -16.61
C LEU A 52 9.81 -12.76 -17.69
N THR A 53 11.10 -12.40 -17.72
CA THR A 53 12.09 -13.26 -18.38
C THR A 53 11.94 -14.63 -17.75
N ALA A 54 11.57 -15.63 -18.55
CA ALA A 54 11.30 -16.99 -18.09
C ALA A 54 12.35 -17.38 -17.05
N PRO A 55 11.96 -17.84 -15.85
CA PRO A 55 12.91 -18.42 -14.93
C PRO A 55 13.66 -19.50 -15.71
N ASP A 56 15.00 -19.45 -15.60
CA ASP A 56 15.97 -20.45 -16.06
C ASP A 56 15.31 -21.81 -16.42
N PRO A 57 15.51 -22.39 -17.62
CA PRO A 57 14.73 -23.53 -18.15
C PRO A 57 14.88 -24.86 -17.38
N ASN A 58 15.34 -24.82 -16.13
CA ASN A 58 15.21 -25.91 -15.19
C ASN A 58 13.77 -26.02 -14.68
N PRO A 59 13.20 -27.23 -14.55
CA PRO A 59 11.87 -27.38 -13.98
C PRO A 59 11.85 -26.77 -12.58
N LEU A 60 11.17 -25.64 -12.46
CA LEU A 60 10.91 -24.96 -11.22
C LEU A 60 10.10 -25.92 -10.33
N ASN A 61 10.77 -26.51 -9.33
CA ASN A 61 10.13 -27.30 -8.28
C ASN A 61 9.34 -26.36 -7.36
N ILE A 62 8.23 -25.83 -7.86
CA ILE A 62 7.32 -24.94 -7.15
C ILE A 62 6.55 -25.80 -6.15
N ASN A 63 6.78 -25.54 -4.86
CA ASN A 63 5.95 -26.12 -3.81
C ASN A 63 4.69 -25.27 -3.71
N LEU A 64 3.62 -25.71 -4.38
CA LEU A 64 2.32 -25.08 -4.20
C LEU A 64 1.78 -25.53 -2.84
N ASN A 65 1.79 -24.63 -1.85
CA ASN A 65 1.11 -24.91 -0.60
C ASN A 65 -0.39 -25.01 -0.87
N ALA A 66 -1.06 -25.98 -0.24
CA ALA A 66 -2.47 -26.24 -0.46
C ALA A 66 -3.32 -24.99 -0.21
N LYS A 67 -4.46 -24.91 -0.93
CA LYS A 67 -5.50 -23.89 -0.74
C LYS A 67 -5.76 -23.70 0.76
N THR A 68 -5.32 -22.57 1.30
CA THR A 68 -5.73 -22.12 2.62
C THR A 68 -7.18 -21.58 2.52
N ASP A 69 -7.93 -21.49 3.61
CA ASP A 69 -9.25 -20.83 3.65
C ASP A 69 -9.12 -19.35 4.09
N PRO A 70 -9.82 -18.40 3.45
CA PRO A 70 -9.66 -16.97 3.74
C PRO A 70 -10.14 -16.59 5.16
N PRO A 71 -9.60 -15.52 5.77
CA PRO A 71 -8.66 -14.56 5.20
C PRO A 71 -7.19 -15.02 5.21
N PHE A 72 -6.44 -14.69 4.15
CA PHE A 72 -5.00 -14.91 4.07
C PHE A 72 -4.26 -13.64 4.46
N GLY A 73 -3.28 -13.78 5.35
CA GLY A 73 -2.23 -12.79 5.56
C GLY A 73 -0.91 -13.37 5.09
N TYR A 74 -0.10 -12.55 4.42
CA TYR A 74 1.32 -12.82 4.22
C TYR A 74 2.10 -11.62 4.74
N ASP A 75 3.33 -11.87 5.20
CA ASP A 75 4.24 -10.79 5.51
C ASP A 75 4.49 -10.00 4.23
N TRP A 76 4.20 -8.71 4.24
CA TRP A 76 4.46 -7.87 3.08
C TRP A 76 5.97 -7.85 2.82
N THR A 77 6.35 -8.12 1.57
CA THR A 77 7.72 -7.98 1.10
C THR A 77 7.67 -7.18 -0.20
N VAL A 78 8.61 -6.26 -0.41
CA VAL A 78 8.83 -5.67 -1.74
C VAL A 78 9.01 -6.80 -2.74
N TYR A 79 8.32 -6.73 -3.89
CA TYR A 79 8.44 -7.72 -4.95
C TYR A 79 9.92 -8.04 -5.18
N PRO A 80 10.36 -9.26 -4.92
CA PRO A 80 11.79 -9.48 -4.78
C PRO A 80 12.53 -9.58 -6.11
N THR A 81 11.79 -9.78 -7.20
CA THR A 81 12.28 -9.61 -8.57
C THR A 81 12.27 -8.13 -8.99
N ILE A 82 11.57 -7.27 -8.26
CA ILE A 82 11.43 -5.84 -8.53
C ILE A 82 11.89 -5.05 -7.29
N ASP A 83 13.22 -5.01 -7.15
CA ASP A 83 14.06 -4.35 -6.14
C ASP A 83 13.41 -3.14 -5.42
N THR A 84 13.80 -2.92 -4.16
CA THR A 84 13.68 -1.62 -3.45
C THR A 84 14.14 -0.42 -4.30
N LYS A 85 15.02 -0.63 -5.29
CA LYS A 85 15.41 0.37 -6.29
C LYS A 85 14.32 0.77 -7.29
N THR A 86 13.25 0.00 -7.42
CA THR A 86 12.15 0.28 -8.35
C THR A 86 10.89 0.73 -7.62
N TYR A 87 10.52 0.06 -6.52
CA TYR A 87 9.28 0.34 -5.78
C TYR A 87 9.48 0.83 -4.34
N GLY A 88 10.72 1.10 -3.94
CA GLY A 88 11.03 1.65 -2.62
C GLY A 88 10.68 0.71 -1.47
N THR A 89 10.34 1.28 -0.32
CA THR A 89 10.04 0.52 0.90
C THR A 89 8.96 1.22 1.70
N ILE A 90 7.93 0.48 2.09
CA ILE A 90 6.89 0.98 2.99
C ILE A 90 7.51 1.34 4.35
N PRO A 91 7.01 2.36 5.07
CA PRO A 91 7.45 2.62 6.43
C PRO A 91 7.34 1.36 7.30
N ALA A 92 8.38 1.08 8.09
CA ALA A 92 8.48 -0.14 8.91
C ALA A 92 7.32 -0.30 9.90
N LYS A 93 6.69 0.81 10.29
CA LYS A 93 5.49 0.85 11.14
C LYS A 93 4.63 2.04 10.76
N ALA A 94 3.32 1.81 10.65
CA ALA A 94 2.30 2.84 10.56
C ALA A 94 1.06 2.36 11.31
N TYR A 95 0.48 3.21 12.17
CA TYR A 95 -0.73 2.87 12.93
C TYR A 95 -1.99 3.54 12.37
N LEU A 96 -1.81 4.48 11.45
CA LEU A 96 -2.89 5.17 10.77
C LEU A 96 -2.78 4.93 9.27
N GLY A 97 -3.93 4.76 8.63
CA GLY A 97 -4.03 4.62 7.19
C GLY A 97 -5.32 5.23 6.66
N CYS A 98 -5.26 5.89 5.51
CA CYS A 98 -6.44 6.32 4.75
C CYS A 98 -6.16 6.31 3.25
N LEU A 99 -7.19 6.56 2.46
CA LEU A 99 -7.08 6.78 1.01
C LEU A 99 -7.25 8.26 0.72
N PHE A 100 -6.37 8.83 -0.10
CA PHE A 100 -6.46 10.21 -0.54
C PHE A 100 -5.86 10.35 -1.94
N ASN A 101 -6.57 11.03 -2.84
CA ASN A 101 -6.14 11.28 -4.22
C ASN A 101 -5.61 10.06 -5.00
N GLY A 102 -6.22 8.88 -4.78
CA GLY A 102 -5.80 7.62 -5.41
C GLY A 102 -4.50 7.02 -4.86
N ARG A 103 -4.08 7.44 -3.65
CA ARG A 103 -2.91 6.95 -2.93
C ARG A 103 -3.30 6.35 -1.58
N CYS A 104 -2.51 5.40 -1.11
CA CYS A 104 -2.53 4.97 0.28
C CYS A 104 -1.69 5.94 1.09
N VAL A 105 -2.28 6.53 2.13
CA VAL A 105 -1.59 7.42 3.07
C VAL A 105 -1.36 6.68 4.36
N LEU A 106 -0.14 6.75 4.89
CA LEU A 106 0.25 6.13 6.15
C LEU A 106 0.89 7.16 7.08
N ALA A 107 0.61 7.04 8.39
CA ALA A 107 1.19 7.92 9.40
C ALA A 107 1.28 7.25 10.78
N ALA A 108 1.69 8.03 11.78
CA ALA A 108 1.86 7.61 13.17
C ALA A 108 2.87 6.45 13.35
N ASN A 109 4.00 6.53 12.65
CA ASN A 109 5.14 5.70 12.99
C ASN A 109 5.62 6.09 14.41
N PRO A 110 5.69 5.16 15.38
CA PRO A 110 6.09 5.50 16.75
C PRO A 110 7.50 6.08 16.84
N ASN A 111 8.38 5.80 15.87
CA ASN A 111 9.73 6.36 15.81
C ASN A 111 9.78 7.74 15.14
N SER A 112 8.77 8.06 14.32
CA SER A 112 8.66 9.32 13.55
C SER A 112 7.19 9.77 13.52
N PRO A 113 6.66 10.26 14.66
CA PRO A 113 5.21 10.51 14.80
C PRO A 113 4.68 11.71 14.01
N HIS A 114 5.57 12.59 13.55
CA HIS A 114 5.32 13.75 12.68
C HIS A 114 5.28 13.38 11.19
N GLN A 115 5.77 12.19 10.84
CA GLN A 115 5.96 11.80 9.47
C GLN A 115 4.70 11.16 8.89
N TRP A 116 4.45 11.49 7.63
CA TRP A 116 3.39 10.92 6.82
C TRP A 116 3.97 10.50 5.47
N TYR A 117 3.32 9.52 4.86
CA TYR A 117 3.78 8.88 3.64
C TYR A 117 2.60 8.67 2.71
N MET A 118 2.82 8.81 1.40
CA MET A 118 1.86 8.43 0.36
C MET A 118 2.50 7.46 -0.63
N SER A 119 1.76 6.43 -1.01
CA SER A 119 2.13 5.55 -2.12
C SER A 119 2.07 6.32 -3.45
N ARG A 120 2.57 5.71 -4.52
CA ARG A 120 2.35 6.19 -5.88
C ARG A 120 0.85 6.26 -6.19
N GLN A 121 0.47 7.22 -7.04
CA GLN A 121 -0.92 7.32 -7.49
C GLN A 121 -1.34 6.08 -8.29
N ALA A 122 -2.52 5.53 -7.96
CA ALA A 122 -3.10 4.33 -8.58
C ALA A 122 -2.25 3.05 -8.45
N ASN A 123 -1.16 3.06 -7.67
CA ASN A 123 -0.36 1.89 -7.37
C ASN A 123 0.01 1.85 -5.87
N PRO A 124 -0.75 1.14 -5.02
CA PRO A 124 -0.56 1.11 -3.57
C PRO A 124 0.72 0.37 -3.13
N TYR A 125 1.39 -0.33 -4.05
CA TYR A 125 2.58 -1.14 -3.76
C TYR A 125 3.89 -0.40 -4.03
N ASP A 126 3.83 0.80 -4.63
CA ASP A 126 5.01 1.59 -4.97
C ASP A 126 5.20 2.73 -3.95
N TRP A 127 6.34 2.67 -3.27
CA TRP A 127 6.81 3.56 -2.22
C TRP A 127 8.23 4.08 -2.53
N ALA A 128 8.59 4.16 -3.81
CA ALA A 128 9.86 4.69 -4.30
C ALA A 128 9.96 6.22 -4.18
N TYR A 129 10.23 6.75 -2.99
CA TYR A 129 10.32 8.20 -2.72
C TYR A 129 11.44 8.94 -3.48
N PHE A 130 12.29 8.23 -4.23
CA PHE A 130 13.29 8.81 -5.12
C PHE A 130 12.76 9.06 -6.55
N ALA A 131 11.52 8.64 -6.85
CA ALA A 131 10.87 8.93 -8.13
C ALA A 131 10.63 10.44 -8.28
N ASN A 132 10.77 10.96 -9.50
CA ASN A 132 10.62 12.38 -9.80
C ASN A 132 9.72 12.60 -11.03
N ASP A 133 8.50 12.12 -10.89
CA ASP A 133 7.41 12.30 -11.84
C ASP A 133 6.12 12.77 -11.15
N ALA A 134 5.15 13.18 -11.95
CA ALA A 134 3.85 13.69 -11.51
C ALA A 134 3.09 12.80 -10.50
N GLN A 135 3.25 11.48 -10.58
CA GLN A 135 2.46 10.53 -9.78
C GLN A 135 3.26 9.93 -8.63
N SER A 136 4.47 10.45 -8.38
CA SER A 136 5.44 9.87 -7.46
C SER A 136 4.87 9.68 -6.05
N PRO A 137 5.31 8.63 -5.35
CA PRO A 137 5.07 8.51 -3.91
C PRO A 137 5.73 9.67 -3.17
N VAL A 138 5.14 10.03 -2.03
CA VAL A 138 5.51 11.23 -1.28
C VAL A 138 5.92 10.86 0.14
N SER A 139 7.02 11.45 0.59
CA SER A 139 7.54 11.40 1.95
C SER A 139 7.49 12.82 2.49
N GLY A 140 6.76 13.07 3.58
CA GLY A 140 6.61 14.42 4.12
C GLY A 140 7.94 15.14 4.33
N GLY A 141 8.90 14.49 5.00
CA GLY A 141 10.23 15.06 5.27
C GLY A 141 11.19 15.19 4.07
N ASP A 142 10.91 14.56 2.93
CA ASP A 142 11.80 14.60 1.75
C ASP A 142 11.25 15.48 0.60
N ASP A 143 10.00 15.94 0.71
CA ASP A 143 9.29 16.64 -0.37
C ASP A 143 8.76 18.02 0.10
N ASP A 144 8.33 18.84 -0.86
CA ASP A 144 8.01 20.26 -0.69
C ASP A 144 6.89 20.61 0.34
N PRO A 145 5.96 19.72 0.77
CA PRO A 145 5.04 20.11 1.84
C PRO A 145 5.69 20.07 3.22
N GLY A 146 6.69 19.21 3.45
CA GLY A 146 7.32 19.00 4.76
C GLY A 146 6.58 18.05 5.71
N GLU A 147 7.20 17.85 6.88
CA GLU A 147 6.62 17.07 7.98
C GLU A 147 5.56 17.87 8.75
N ILE A 148 4.71 17.18 9.51
CA ILE A 148 3.75 17.81 10.40
C ILE A 148 4.45 18.23 11.69
N GLY A 149 4.26 19.47 12.14
CA GLY A 149 4.92 20.01 13.33
C GLY A 149 4.45 19.44 14.68
N ASP A 150 3.55 18.46 14.66
CA ASP A 150 2.94 17.82 15.84
C ASP A 150 2.68 16.32 15.58
N ILE A 151 2.38 15.57 16.64
CA ILE A 151 2.13 14.13 16.58
C ILE A 151 0.81 13.86 15.86
N ILE A 152 0.87 13.16 14.72
CA ILE A 152 -0.31 12.78 13.96
C ILE A 152 -1.08 11.68 14.70
N ARG A 153 -2.37 11.93 14.96
CA ARG A 153 -3.27 11.00 15.67
C ARG A 153 -4.44 10.51 14.83
N ALA A 154 -4.86 11.27 13.82
CA ALA A 154 -5.88 10.88 12.87
C ALA A 154 -5.54 11.36 11.46
N LEU A 155 -5.92 10.56 10.47
CA LEU A 155 -5.93 10.93 9.06
C LEU A 155 -7.39 11.00 8.61
N ILE A 156 -7.81 12.17 8.13
CA ILE A 156 -9.20 12.46 7.82
C ILE A 156 -9.29 12.90 6.36
N PRO A 157 -9.62 12.00 5.42
CA PRO A 157 -9.90 12.39 4.05
C PRO A 157 -11.21 13.19 4.03
N PHE A 158 -11.12 14.51 3.83
CA PHE A 158 -12.28 15.40 3.89
C PHE A 158 -13.04 15.41 2.57
N ASP A 159 -12.32 15.63 1.47
CA ASP A 159 -12.85 15.56 0.11
C ASP A 159 -11.75 15.09 -0.86
N SER A 160 -11.98 15.25 -2.16
CA SER A 160 -11.02 14.86 -3.19
C SER A 160 -9.71 15.66 -3.16
N ASP A 161 -9.71 16.84 -2.56
CA ASP A 161 -8.61 17.81 -2.61
C ASP A 161 -7.99 18.10 -1.23
N ARG A 162 -8.65 17.71 -0.14
CA ARG A 162 -8.23 18.02 1.23
C ARG A 162 -8.10 16.78 2.10
N LEU A 163 -6.91 16.64 2.69
CA LEU A 163 -6.61 15.68 3.74
C LEU A 163 -6.31 16.44 5.03
N ILE A 164 -7.02 16.11 6.10
CA ILE A 164 -6.81 16.72 7.41
C ILE A 164 -5.98 15.76 8.29
N PHE A 165 -4.94 16.31 8.89
CA PHE A 165 -4.12 15.68 9.92
C PHE A 165 -4.62 16.16 11.27
N GLY A 166 -5.36 15.31 11.96
CA GLY A 166 -5.69 15.55 13.36
C GLY A 166 -4.46 15.23 14.21
N CYS A 167 -3.87 16.24 14.83
CA CYS A 167 -2.67 16.09 15.66
C CYS A 167 -3.02 16.08 17.15
N ALA A 168 -2.02 16.04 18.02
CA ALA A 168 -2.24 16.00 19.46
C ALA A 168 -2.79 17.33 20.01
N ASN A 169 -2.27 18.45 19.51
CA ASN A 169 -2.60 19.80 19.96
C ASN A 169 -2.97 20.74 18.80
N SER A 170 -2.76 20.32 17.56
CA SER A 170 -3.15 21.10 16.37
C SER A 170 -3.96 20.26 15.38
N THR A 171 -4.57 20.95 14.43
CA THR A 171 -5.20 20.35 13.26
C THR A 171 -4.60 21.00 12.02
N MET A 172 -3.99 20.20 11.16
CA MET A 172 -3.37 20.67 9.92
C MET A 172 -4.11 20.08 8.72
N GLN A 173 -3.97 20.71 7.56
CA GLN A 173 -4.55 20.24 6.31
C GLN A 173 -3.51 20.26 5.19
N LEU A 174 -3.51 19.21 4.39
CA LEU A 174 -2.92 19.20 3.06
C LEU A 174 -4.02 19.54 2.05
N ARG A 175 -3.74 20.51 1.18
CA ARG A 175 -4.59 20.88 0.05
C ARG A 175 -3.88 20.54 -1.24
N GLY A 176 -4.58 19.87 -2.14
CA GLY A 176 -4.05 19.41 -3.42
C GLY A 176 -3.14 18.19 -3.31
N ASP A 177 -2.57 17.84 -4.46
CA ASP A 177 -1.54 16.81 -4.57
C ASP A 177 -0.16 17.40 -4.25
N PRO A 178 0.58 16.89 -3.26
CA PRO A 178 1.96 17.29 -2.99
C PRO A 178 2.85 17.35 -4.24
N THR A 179 2.74 16.40 -5.16
CA THR A 179 3.57 16.33 -6.37
C THR A 179 3.17 17.38 -7.43
N PHE A 180 2.08 18.11 -7.21
CA PHE A 180 1.58 19.18 -8.07
C PHE A 180 1.36 20.49 -7.29
N GLY A 181 2.29 20.81 -6.38
CA GLY A 181 2.25 22.08 -5.64
C GLY A 181 1.20 22.11 -4.53
N GLY A 182 0.84 20.94 -4.00
CA GLY A 182 0.02 20.82 -2.81
C GLY A 182 0.69 21.51 -1.61
N VAL A 183 -0.14 22.08 -0.74
CA VAL A 183 0.35 22.93 0.36
C VAL A 183 -0.16 22.40 1.69
N LEU A 184 0.77 22.20 2.62
CA LEU A 184 0.45 22.02 4.03
C LEU A 184 0.14 23.37 4.69
N GLY A 185 -0.97 23.42 5.40
CA GLY A 185 -1.37 24.60 6.17
C GLY A 185 -2.06 24.22 7.46
N THR A 186 -1.98 25.10 8.45
CA THR A 186 -2.72 24.96 9.69
C THR A 186 -4.20 25.22 9.45
N LEU A 187 -5.06 24.37 10.05
CA LEU A 187 -6.48 24.66 10.25
C LEU A 187 -6.73 25.27 11.64
N ASP A 188 -6.12 24.70 12.68
CA ASP A 188 -6.15 25.20 14.05
C ASP A 188 -4.83 24.85 14.77
N ASP A 189 -4.24 25.78 15.52
CA ASP A 189 -2.98 25.58 16.25
C ASP A 189 -3.16 25.18 17.73
N ASN A 190 -4.40 25.15 18.23
CA ASN A 190 -4.72 24.96 19.64
C ASN A 190 -5.60 23.72 19.92
N VAL A 191 -6.32 23.23 18.91
CA VAL A 191 -7.22 22.08 19.05
C VAL A 191 -6.69 20.91 18.21
N GLY A 192 -6.29 19.85 18.90
CA GLY A 192 -6.00 18.55 18.30
C GLY A 192 -7.18 17.59 18.38
N ILE A 193 -7.00 16.35 17.93
CA ILE A 193 -8.02 15.29 17.96
C ILE A 193 -7.74 14.28 19.06
N PHE A 194 -8.81 13.80 19.71
CA PHE A 194 -8.70 12.84 20.81
C PHE A 194 -8.11 11.49 20.35
N GLY A 195 -8.58 10.97 19.21
CA GLY A 195 -8.14 9.68 18.69
C GLY A 195 -8.41 9.50 17.19
N SER A 196 -7.93 8.37 16.66
CA SER A 196 -7.92 8.08 15.22
C SER A 196 -9.30 7.95 14.57
N HIS A 197 -10.32 7.64 15.37
CA HIS A 197 -11.71 7.48 14.93
C HIS A 197 -12.65 8.53 15.55
N SER A 198 -12.09 9.58 16.16
CA SER A 198 -12.84 10.60 16.88
C SER A 198 -13.38 11.69 15.96
N PHE A 199 -13.87 11.31 14.78
CA PHE A 199 -14.45 12.23 13.80
C PHE A 199 -15.59 11.57 13.02
N CYS A 200 -16.49 12.38 12.48
CA CYS A 200 -17.54 11.96 11.57
C CYS A 200 -17.94 13.10 10.63
N PHE A 201 -18.65 12.75 9.56
CA PHE A 201 -19.27 13.70 8.64
C PHE A 201 -20.79 13.64 8.79
N ASP A 202 -21.46 14.78 8.65
CA ASP A 202 -22.90 14.81 8.47
C ASP A 202 -23.32 14.59 7.00
N GLY A 203 -24.62 14.60 6.75
CA GLY A 203 -25.17 14.45 5.39
C GLY A 203 -24.90 15.63 4.45
N ASP A 204 -24.48 16.77 4.99
CA ASP A 204 -24.17 18.00 4.25
C ASP A 204 -22.66 18.16 3.99
N GLY A 205 -21.83 17.24 4.51
CA GLY A 205 -20.38 17.22 4.33
C GLY A 205 -19.62 18.05 5.37
N ASN A 206 -20.24 18.43 6.49
CA ASN A 206 -19.53 19.08 7.59
C ASN A 206 -18.77 18.05 8.42
N LEU A 207 -17.51 18.35 8.75
CA LEU A 207 -16.68 17.54 9.63
C LEU A 207 -16.95 17.92 11.10
N TYR A 208 -17.25 16.92 11.91
CA TYR A 208 -17.30 17.01 13.36
C TYR A 208 -16.21 16.10 13.93
N PHE A 209 -15.48 16.58 14.93
CA PHE A 209 -14.50 15.75 15.63
C PHE A 209 -14.49 16.07 17.11
N TRP A 210 -14.12 15.08 17.92
CA TRP A 210 -13.89 15.26 19.33
C TRP A 210 -12.46 15.78 19.53
N GLY A 211 -12.36 17.06 19.86
CA GLY A 211 -11.10 17.74 20.12
C GLY A 211 -10.53 17.46 21.50
N THR A 212 -9.23 17.72 21.69
CA THR A 212 -8.59 17.62 23.01
C THR A 212 -9.11 18.66 24.02
N GLY A 213 -9.76 19.71 23.56
CA GLY A 213 -10.36 20.78 24.38
C GLY A 213 -11.80 20.53 24.87
N GLY A 214 -12.46 19.45 24.45
CA GLY A 214 -13.87 19.17 24.78
C GLY A 214 -14.83 19.47 23.63
#